data_AF-K2D823-F1
#
_entry.id   AF-K2D823-F1
#
_cell.length_a   1.000
_cell.length_b   1.000
_cell.length_c   1.000
_cell.angle_alpha   90.00
_cell.angle_beta   90.00
_cell.angle_gamma   90.00
#
_symmetry.space_group_name_H-M   'P 1'
#
loop_
_entity.id
_entity.type
_entity.pdbx_description
1 polymer ?
#
loop_
_entity_poly.entity_id
_entity_poly.type
_entity_poly.pdbx_seq_one_letter_code
_entity_poly.pdbx_strand_id
1 'polypeptide(L)'
;MNIHIFFVAQRLGRESLLYWDDLLCSVKKKYINFRVFTAWPEQVSADKSLRTENKVKSVRFLLDIGIKGFFVFIPLPSFVFNFYKDDPQLVIVNEFNLATIYTVIFRRFFYKDSKILLLVENDPNIGNSDRYPKIRTIIRK
;
A
#
# COMPACT_ATOMS: atom_id res chain seq x y z
N MET A 1 15.85 -12.90 12.52
CA MET A 1 15.46 -11.77 13.40
C MET A 1 13.94 -11.74 13.46
N ASN A 2 13.35 -11.67 14.67
CA ASN A 2 11.89 -11.68 14.86
C ASN A 2 11.31 -10.25 14.70
N ILE A 3 11.48 -9.66 13.51
CA ILE A 3 11.01 -8.30 13.21
C ILE A 3 9.75 -8.40 12.35
N HIS A 4 8.66 -7.82 12.84
CA HIS A 4 7.39 -7.64 12.17
C HIS A 4 7.45 -6.36 11.32
N ILE A 5 7.37 -6.55 10.01
CA ILE A 5 7.39 -5.45 9.03
C ILE A 5 6.12 -5.56 8.21
N PHE A 6 5.33 -4.49 8.18
CA PHE A 6 4.08 -4.46 7.45
C PHE A 6 4.18 -3.53 6.27
N PHE A 7 3.75 -3.99 5.11
CA PHE A 7 3.60 -3.19 3.91
C PHE A 7 2.11 -2.97 3.68
N VAL A 8 1.69 -1.71 3.61
CA VAL A 8 0.31 -1.32 3.40
C VAL A 8 0.23 -0.64 2.05
N ALA A 9 -0.64 -1.15 1.18
CA ALA A 9 -0.93 -0.53 -0.10
C ALA A 9 -2.42 -0.58 -0.40
N GLN A 10 -2.90 0.36 -1.21
CA GLN A 10 -4.24 0.22 -1.76
C GLN A 10 -4.26 -0.88 -2.82
N ARG A 11 -3.29 -0.87 -3.73
CA ARG A 11 -3.13 -1.81 -4.84
C ARG A 11 -1.66 -1.97 -5.21
N LEU A 12 -1.25 -3.18 -5.61
CA LEU A 12 0.11 -3.46 -6.10
C LEU A 12 0.17 -3.96 -7.54
N GLY A 13 -0.99 -4.31 -8.13
CA GLY A 13 -1.11 -4.71 -9.52
C GLY A 13 -2.56 -5.01 -9.90
N ARG A 14 -2.79 -5.48 -11.14
CA ARG A 14 -4.13 -5.89 -11.61
C ARG A 14 -4.49 -7.30 -11.16
N GLU A 15 -3.66 -8.26 -11.56
CA GLU A 15 -3.88 -9.71 -11.35
C GLU A 15 -2.66 -10.39 -10.71
N SER A 16 -1.49 -9.76 -10.76
CA SER A 16 -0.26 -10.25 -10.14
C SER A 16 0.55 -9.11 -9.53
N LEU A 17 1.57 -9.46 -8.74
CA LEU A 17 2.47 -8.51 -8.08
C LEU A 17 3.44 -7.81 -9.05
N LEU A 18 3.56 -8.28 -10.30
CA LEU A 18 4.44 -7.76 -11.37
C LEU A 18 5.72 -7.10 -10.83
N TYR A 19 5.78 -5.77 -10.89
CA TYR A 19 6.90 -4.93 -10.47
C TYR A 19 7.33 -5.13 -9.00
N TRP A 20 6.38 -5.44 -8.12
CA TRP A 20 6.64 -5.60 -6.70
C TRP A 20 7.15 -6.99 -6.32
N ASP A 21 7.09 -7.97 -7.22
CA ASP A 21 7.33 -9.37 -6.87
C ASP A 21 8.75 -9.58 -6.31
N ASP A 22 9.77 -9.17 -7.08
CA ASP A 22 11.17 -9.33 -6.68
C ASP A 22 11.50 -8.60 -5.37
N LEU A 23 11.00 -7.37 -5.22
CA LEU A 23 11.26 -6.55 -4.04
C LEU A 23 10.59 -7.13 -2.80
N LEU A 24 9.29 -7.43 -2.87
CA LEU A 24 8.54 -7.93 -1.73
C LEU A 24 8.99 -9.35 -1.34
N CYS A 25 9.30 -10.21 -2.31
CA CYS A 25 9.84 -11.54 -2.04
C CYS A 25 11.25 -11.48 -1.42
N SER A 26 12.09 -10.54 -1.86
CA SER A 26 13.42 -10.33 -1.25
C SER A 26 13.31 -9.88 0.22
N VAL A 27 12.39 -8.96 0.51
CA VAL A 27 12.13 -8.53 1.89
C VAL A 27 11.56 -9.69 2.71
N LYS A 28 10.63 -10.48 2.16
CA LYS A 28 10.04 -11.65 2.83
C LYS A 28 11.09 -12.70 3.19
N LYS A 29 12.02 -12.98 2.28
CA LYS A 29 13.14 -13.92 2.50
C LYS A 29 14.05 -13.46 3.65
N LYS A 30 14.24 -12.15 3.81
CA LYS A 30 15.04 -11.57 4.90
C LYS A 30 14.27 -11.45 6.23
N TYR A 31 12.96 -11.21 6.17
CA TYR A 31 12.10 -10.96 7.33
C TYR A 31 10.86 -11.87 7.26
N ILE A 32 10.89 -12.99 7.98
CA ILE A 32 9.82 -13.99 7.92
C ILE A 32 8.45 -13.46 8.34
N ASN A 33 8.39 -12.48 9.23
CA ASN A 33 7.14 -11.82 9.66
C ASN A 33 6.75 -10.63 8.77
N PHE A 34 7.38 -10.49 7.60
CA PHE A 34 6.95 -9.52 6.60
C PHE A 34 5.56 -9.89 6.06
N ARG A 35 4.65 -8.92 6.07
CA ARG A 35 3.26 -9.09 5.62
C ARG A 35 2.85 -7.91 4.75
N VAL A 36 2.03 -8.18 3.76
CA VAL A 36 1.59 -7.19 2.77
C VAL A 36 0.08 -7.10 2.82
N PHE A 37 -0.46 -5.95 3.21
CA PHE A 37 -1.88 -5.69 3.32
C PHE A 37 -2.35 -4.85 2.14
N THR A 38 -3.38 -5.33 1.44
CA THR A 38 -3.97 -4.67 0.27
C THR A 38 -5.48 -4.47 0.42
N ALA A 39 -6.05 -3.57 -0.40
CA ALA A 39 -7.51 -3.39 -0.53
C ALA A 39 -8.11 -4.20 -1.69
N TRP A 40 -7.24 -4.72 -2.55
CA TRP A 40 -7.59 -5.54 -3.71
C TRP A 40 -7.59 -7.03 -3.36
N PRO A 41 -8.21 -7.88 -4.21
CA PRO A 41 -8.15 -9.32 -4.08
C PRO A 41 -6.74 -9.81 -3.82
N GLU A 42 -6.67 -10.94 -3.12
CA GLU A 42 -5.41 -11.58 -2.77
C GLU A 42 -4.56 -11.84 -4.01
N GLN A 43 -3.28 -11.48 -3.93
CA GLN A 43 -2.30 -11.70 -4.98
C GLN A 43 -1.19 -12.59 -4.44
N VAL A 44 -0.75 -13.53 -5.27
CA VAL A 44 0.34 -14.45 -4.93
C VAL A 44 1.51 -14.15 -5.85
N SER A 45 2.69 -14.12 -5.25
CA SER A 45 3.97 -14.01 -5.95
C SER A 45 4.21 -15.17 -6.93
N ALA A 46 5.05 -14.97 -7.95
CA ALA A 46 5.35 -16.01 -8.92
C ALA A 46 6.02 -17.23 -8.26
N ASP A 47 6.90 -17.00 -7.28
CA ASP A 47 7.56 -18.05 -6.51
C ASP A 47 6.72 -18.60 -5.34
N LYS A 48 5.48 -18.11 -5.18
CA LYS A 48 4.52 -18.47 -4.12
C LYS A 48 5.02 -18.24 -2.69
N SER A 49 6.15 -17.55 -2.50
CA SER A 49 6.73 -17.29 -1.17
C SER A 49 5.99 -16.19 -0.41
N LEU A 50 5.26 -15.35 -1.13
CA LEU A 50 4.50 -14.22 -0.63
C LEU A 50 3.07 -14.21 -1.16
N ARG A 51 2.14 -13.90 -0.25
CA ARG A 51 0.72 -13.72 -0.51
C ARG A 51 0.28 -12.41 0.15
N THR A 52 -0.42 -11.54 -0.59
CA THR A 52 -1.00 -10.33 0.00
C THR A 52 -2.21 -10.68 0.85
N GLU A 53 -2.59 -9.80 1.77
CA GLU A 53 -3.73 -9.99 2.65
C GLU A 53 -4.75 -8.89 2.37
N ASN A 54 -5.94 -9.27 1.90
CA ASN A 54 -7.03 -8.32 1.65
C ASN A 54 -7.66 -7.82 2.96
N LYS A 55 -6.94 -6.93 3.65
CA LYS A 55 -7.29 -6.40 4.97
C LYS A 55 -7.36 -4.87 5.00
N VAL A 56 -7.01 -4.18 3.91
CA VAL A 56 -7.22 -2.73 3.75
C VAL A 56 -8.63 -2.49 3.22
N LYS A 57 -9.63 -2.74 4.06
CA LYS A 57 -11.04 -2.54 3.67
C LYS A 57 -11.23 -1.11 3.17
N SER A 58 -11.85 -0.97 2.01
CA SER A 58 -12.08 0.33 1.38
C SER A 58 -13.53 0.45 0.93
N VAL A 59 -14.09 1.65 1.02
CA VAL A 59 -15.39 1.97 0.44
C VAL A 59 -15.17 2.53 -0.96
N ARG A 60 -15.96 2.03 -1.92
CA ARG A 60 -15.93 2.47 -3.31
C ARG A 60 -17.04 3.49 -3.53
N PHE A 61 -16.65 4.70 -3.93
CA PHE A 61 -17.57 5.76 -4.33
C PHE A 61 -17.47 5.99 -5.83
N LEU A 62 -18.61 6.13 -6.49
CA LEU A 62 -18.65 6.69 -7.83
C LEU A 62 -18.69 8.21 -7.67
N LEU A 63 -17.61 8.88 -8.06
CA LEU A 63 -17.60 10.33 -8.17
C LEU A 63 -17.92 10.67 -9.63
N ASP A 64 -19.06 11.33 -9.83
CA ASP A 64 -19.46 11.79 -11.14
C ASP A 64 -19.07 13.27 -11.29
N ILE A 65 -18.08 13.55 -12.13
CA ILE A 65 -17.68 14.92 -12.45
C ILE A 65 -17.95 15.15 -13.94
N GLY A 66 -19.14 15.67 -14.24
CA GLY A 66 -19.58 15.96 -15.60
C GLY A 66 -19.91 14.70 -16.39
N ILE A 67 -19.24 14.48 -17.53
CA ILE A 67 -19.54 13.39 -18.49
C ILE A 67 -18.75 12.11 -18.16
N LYS A 68 -17.88 12.13 -17.13
CA LYS A 68 -17.02 10.99 -16.77
C LYS A 68 -17.11 10.70 -15.27
N GLY A 69 -17.68 9.55 -14.94
CA GLY A 69 -17.59 8.95 -13.61
C GLY A 69 -16.25 8.27 -13.38
N PHE A 70 -15.65 8.48 -12.20
CA PHE A 70 -14.49 7.72 -11.75
C PHE A 70 -14.74 7.11 -10.37
N PHE A 71 -14.18 5.93 -10.16
CA PHE A 71 -14.28 5.26 -8.87
C PHE A 71 -13.15 5.72 -7.95
N VAL A 72 -13.52 6.24 -6.78
CA VAL A 72 -12.62 6.56 -5.70
C VAL A 72 -12.71 5.46 -4.65
N PHE A 73 -11.56 4.96 -4.21
CA PHE A 73 -11.47 3.98 -3.15
C PHE A 73 -10.93 4.65 -1.89
N ILE A 74 -11.75 4.68 -0.85
CA ILE A 74 -11.42 5.31 0.42
C ILE A 74 -11.14 4.20 1.44
N PRO A 75 -9.88 4.03 1.91
CA PRO A 75 -9.61 3.06 2.96
C PRO A 75 -10.38 3.41 4.22
N LEU A 76 -10.87 2.40 4.92
CA LEU A 76 -11.54 2.54 6.21
C LEU A 76 -10.49 2.47 7.32
N PRO A 77 -10.55 3.33 8.36
CA PRO A 77 -9.58 3.33 9.45
C PRO A 77 -9.51 2.00 10.20
N SER A 78 -10.56 1.18 10.10
CA SER A 78 -10.61 -0.14 10.73
C SER A 78 -9.51 -1.10 10.26
N PHE A 79 -8.89 -0.85 9.10
CA PHE A 79 -7.79 -1.68 8.63
C PHE A 79 -6.61 -1.72 9.61
N VAL A 80 -6.40 -0.66 10.40
CA VAL A 80 -5.33 -0.61 11.39
C VAL A 80 -5.53 -1.66 12.49
N PHE A 81 -6.78 -1.97 12.83
CA PHE A 81 -7.10 -2.99 13.81
C PHE A 81 -6.78 -4.42 13.33
N ASN A 82 -6.54 -4.61 12.04
CA ASN A 82 -6.21 -5.93 11.50
C ASN A 82 -4.77 -6.36 11.79
N PHE A 83 -3.88 -5.44 12.16
CA PHE A 83 -2.46 -5.73 12.34
C PHE A 83 -1.83 -5.09 13.58
N TYR A 84 -2.52 -4.22 14.33
CA TYR A 84 -1.94 -3.61 15.53
C TYR A 84 -1.50 -4.64 16.61
N LYS A 85 -2.19 -5.77 16.72
CA LYS A 85 -1.88 -6.83 17.70
C LYS A 85 -0.54 -7.50 17.43
N ASP A 86 -0.07 -7.42 16.20
CA ASP A 86 1.17 -8.04 15.75
C ASP A 86 2.39 -7.14 16.00
N ASP A 87 2.21 -6.02 16.69
CA ASP A 87 3.23 -5.05 17.14
C ASP A 87 4.34 -4.78 16.10
N PRO A 88 4.00 -4.13 14.97
CA PRO A 88 4.96 -3.90 13.91
C PRO A 88 6.11 -3.03 14.38
N GLN A 89 7.36 -3.40 14.09
CA GLN A 89 8.48 -2.49 14.28
C GLN A 89 8.62 -1.49 13.13
N LEU A 90 8.09 -1.82 11.95
CA LEU A 90 8.09 -0.96 10.78
C LEU A 90 6.78 -1.13 9.99
N VAL A 91 6.11 -0.02 9.70
CA VAL A 91 4.99 0.05 8.77
C VAL A 91 5.41 0.85 7.54
N ILE A 92 5.50 0.19 6.41
CA ILE A 92 5.77 0.77 5.09
C ILE A 92 4.42 1.07 4.46
N VAL A 93 4.15 2.33 4.12
CA VAL A 93 2.92 2.72 3.42
C VAL A 93 3.26 3.13 2.00
N ASN A 94 2.69 2.43 1.03
CA ASN A 94 2.81 2.73 -0.38
C ASN A 94 1.73 3.72 -0.78
N GLU A 95 2.14 4.86 -1.33
CA GLU A 95 1.32 6.02 -1.72
C GLU A 95 0.84 6.90 -0.55
N PHE A 96 0.95 8.22 -0.74
CA PHE A 96 0.38 9.20 0.17
C PHE A 96 -1.14 9.29 -0.03
N ASN A 97 -1.88 8.52 0.76
CA ASN A 97 -3.33 8.47 0.75
C ASN A 97 -3.90 8.44 2.20
N LEU A 98 -5.21 8.26 2.34
CA LEU A 98 -5.86 8.18 3.65
C LEU A 98 -5.34 7.03 4.52
N ALA A 99 -4.84 5.93 3.95
CA ALA A 99 -4.21 4.86 4.73
C ALA A 99 -2.95 5.37 5.42
N THR A 100 -2.15 6.23 4.77
CA THR A 100 -0.99 6.90 5.42
C THR A 100 -1.45 7.73 6.62
N ILE A 101 -2.49 8.55 6.43
CA ILE A 101 -3.02 9.42 7.49
C ILE A 101 -3.49 8.58 8.68
N TYR A 102 -4.25 7.52 8.45
CA TYR A 102 -4.68 6.62 9.50
C TYR A 102 -3.50 5.93 10.18
N THR A 103 -2.52 5.41 9.43
CA THR A 103 -1.33 4.78 10.04
C THR A 103 -0.58 5.76 10.94
N VAL A 104 -0.41 7.02 10.52
CA VAL A 104 0.26 8.06 11.32
C VAL A 104 -0.53 8.40 12.59
N ILE A 105 -1.84 8.62 12.49
CA ILE A 105 -2.70 8.94 13.63
C ILE A 105 -2.71 7.77 14.62
N PHE A 106 -2.97 6.56 14.11
CA PHE A 106 -3.18 5.37 14.95
C PHE A 106 -1.87 4.83 15.53
N ARG A 107 -0.72 5.08 14.92
CA ARG A 107 0.60 4.78 15.52
C ARG A 107 0.70 5.30 16.94
N ARG A 108 0.25 6.55 17.18
CA ARG A 108 0.35 7.18 18.49
C ARG A 108 -0.46 6.46 19.58
N PHE A 109 -1.49 5.71 19.19
CA PHE A 109 -2.40 5.03 20.11
C PHE A 109 -2.11 3.53 20.22
N PHE A 110 -1.78 2.85 19.12
CA PHE A 110 -1.80 1.38 19.05
C PHE A 110 -0.44 0.72 18.88
N TYR A 111 0.57 1.41 18.35
CA TYR A 111 1.89 0.83 18.07
C TYR A 111 2.96 1.93 18.09
N LYS A 112 3.23 2.43 19.31
CA LYS A 112 3.96 3.67 19.55
C LYS A 112 5.42 3.60 19.09
N ASP A 113 6.02 2.42 19.20
CA ASP A 113 7.43 2.18 18.91
C ASP A 113 7.69 1.85 17.44
N SER A 114 6.63 1.65 16.63
CA SER A 114 6.79 1.42 15.20
C SER A 114 7.40 2.62 14.51
N LYS A 115 8.27 2.36 13.53
CA LYS A 115 8.66 3.35 12.53
C LYS A 115 7.64 3.34 11.39
N ILE A 116 7.36 4.50 10.80
CA ILE A 116 6.57 4.59 9.56
C ILE A 116 7.52 5.01 8.45
N LEU A 117 7.54 4.23 7.37
CA LEU A 117 8.22 4.58 6.13
C LEU A 117 7.16 4.85 5.06
N LEU A 118 7.12 6.07 4.56
CA LEU A 118 6.25 6.43 3.44
C LEU A 118 7.01 6.27 2.13
N LEU A 119 6.50 5.42 1.24
CA LEU A 119 7.00 5.30 -0.13
C LEU A 119 6.15 6.19 -1.03
N VAL A 120 6.72 7.33 -1.42
CA VAL A 120 6.12 8.31 -2.33
C VAL A 120 6.58 8.02 -3.75
N GLU A 121 6.34 6.82 -4.27
CA GLU A 121 6.47 6.60 -5.71
C GLU A 121 5.37 5.71 -6.27
N ASN A 122 4.95 6.10 -7.47
CA ASN A 122 3.78 5.68 -8.19
C ASN A 122 4.37 5.09 -9.48
N ASP A 123 4.58 3.77 -9.50
CA ASP A 123 5.04 2.93 -10.63
C ASP A 123 6.26 3.49 -11.42
N PRO A 124 7.43 2.81 -11.38
CA PRO A 124 8.64 3.28 -12.07
C PRO A 124 8.46 3.46 -13.60
N ASN A 125 7.41 2.90 -14.20
CA ASN A 125 7.09 3.05 -15.63
C ASN A 125 6.10 4.18 -15.95
N ILE A 126 5.54 4.90 -14.96
CA ILE A 126 4.67 6.06 -15.24
C ILE A 126 5.44 7.20 -15.94
N GLY A 127 6.78 7.19 -15.91
CA GLY A 127 7.62 8.08 -16.71
C GLY A 127 7.74 7.71 -18.19
N ASN A 128 7.34 6.50 -18.59
CA ASN A 128 7.53 5.95 -19.94
C ASN A 128 6.27 5.96 -20.82
N SER A 129 5.16 6.56 -20.38
CA SER A 129 3.97 6.72 -21.22
C SER A 129 3.75 8.19 -21.59
N ASP A 130 3.65 8.48 -22.88
CA ASP A 130 3.34 9.82 -23.44
C ASP A 130 1.92 10.34 -23.11
N ARG A 131 1.18 9.68 -22.20
CA ARG A 131 -0.27 9.89 -22.00
C ARG A 131 -0.70 10.55 -20.68
N TYR A 132 0.19 11.15 -19.88
CA TYR A 132 -0.20 11.78 -18.60
C TYR A 132 0.19 13.26 -18.44
N PRO A 133 -0.60 14.05 -17.67
CA PRO A 133 -0.84 15.46 -17.96
C PRO A 133 0.19 16.42 -17.35
N LYS A 134 0.31 17.59 -18.00
CA LYS A 134 1.15 18.77 -17.72
C LYS A 134 1.23 19.23 -16.25
N ILE A 135 0.29 18.81 -15.40
CA ILE A 135 0.24 19.12 -13.96
C ILE A 135 1.47 18.57 -13.21
N ARG A 136 1.99 17.39 -13.58
CA ARG A 136 3.20 16.84 -12.93
C ARG A 136 4.48 17.59 -13.29
N THR A 137 4.53 18.25 -14.45
CA THR A 137 5.67 19.09 -14.86
C THR A 137 5.76 20.37 -14.02
N ILE A 138 4.62 20.85 -13.54
CA ILE A 138 4.54 22.05 -12.68
C ILE A 138 5.02 21.73 -11.26
N ILE A 139 4.72 20.55 -10.73
CA ILE A 139 5.10 20.14 -9.36
C ILE A 139 6.58 19.78 -9.25
N ARG A 140 7.23 19.42 -10.36
CA ARG A 140 8.66 19.03 -10.42
C ARG A 140 9.62 20.18 -10.77
N LYS A 141 9.11 21.38 -11.04
CA LYS A 141 9.92 22.61 -11.11
C LYS A 141 9.88 23.30 -9.75
#